data_AF-A0A7W1S9L1-F1
#
_entry.id   AF-A0A7W1S9L1-F1
#
_cell.length_a   1.000
_cell.length_b   1.000
_cell.length_c   1.000
_cell.angle_alpha   90.00
_cell.angle_beta   90.00
_cell.angle_gamma   90.00
#
_symmetry.space_group_name_H-M   'P 1'
#
loop_
_entity.id
_entity.type
_entity.pdbx_description
1 polymer ?
#
loop_
_entity_poly.entity_id
_entity_poly.type
_entity_poly.pdbx_seq_one_letter_code
_entity_poly.pdbx_strand_id
1 'polypeptide(L)'
;NAGQDISTHGRNSERAIHSVRDFLRNAAPSDVIIPGGAKIYQRYLRFSKTVPALCRELGQPTDKLTFRDYTGFVSVWLKEQEEPKRQISFRQGKQRHITATNA
;
A
#
# COMPACT_ATOMS: atom_id res chain seq x y z
N ASN A 1 -9.65 -6.88 22.48
CA ASN A 1 -8.46 -6.06 22.81
C ASN A 1 -8.28 -4.97 21.78
N ALA A 2 -8.97 -3.84 21.99
CA ALA A 2 -8.99 -2.70 21.10
C ALA A 2 -8.01 -1.62 21.63
N GLY A 3 -7.04 -1.23 20.79
CA GLY A 3 -6.42 0.11 20.90
C GLY A 3 -5.19 0.28 21.80
N GLN A 4 -4.47 -0.77 22.18
CA GLN A 4 -3.41 -0.62 23.20
C GLN A 4 -2.03 -0.17 22.71
N ASP A 5 -1.75 -0.05 21.40
CA ASP A 5 -0.41 0.35 20.96
C ASP A 5 -0.38 1.24 19.70
N ILE A 6 -1.08 2.37 19.76
CA ILE A 6 -0.91 3.47 18.79
C ILE A 6 -0.06 4.60 19.41
N SER A 7 0.46 4.43 20.63
CA SER A 7 1.28 5.45 21.32
C SER A 7 2.78 5.31 21.02
N THR A 8 3.28 4.14 20.60
CA THR A 8 4.72 3.87 20.42
C THR A 8 5.33 4.31 19.09
N HIS A 9 4.53 4.78 18.12
CA HIS A 9 5.10 5.22 16.84
C HIS A 9 5.88 6.55 16.92
N GLY A 10 5.90 7.25 18.06
CA GLY A 10 6.84 8.35 18.32
C GLY A 10 6.77 9.50 17.31
N ARG A 11 5.58 9.80 16.77
CA ARG A 11 5.35 10.75 15.66
C ARG A 11 6.03 10.35 14.33
N ASN A 12 6.37 9.08 14.17
CA ASN A 12 6.95 8.52 12.96
C ASN A 12 5.89 7.70 12.20
N SER A 13 5.38 8.28 11.12
CA SER A 13 4.35 7.66 10.27
C SER A 13 4.82 6.38 9.57
N GLU A 14 6.11 6.26 9.25
CA GLU A 14 6.68 5.05 8.66
C GLU A 14 6.58 3.86 9.62
N ARG A 15 6.97 4.05 10.89
CA ARG A 15 6.87 3.00 11.92
C ARG A 15 5.43 2.59 12.16
N ALA A 16 4.50 3.55 12.18
CA ALA A 16 3.07 3.28 12.31
C ALA A 16 2.57 2.41 11.15
N ILE A 17 2.90 2.77 9.91
CA ILE A 17 2.52 2.03 8.70
C ILE A 17 3.07 0.62 8.72
N HIS A 18 4.33 0.43 9.10
CA HIS A 18 4.93 -0.89 9.21
C HIS A 18 4.21 -1.76 10.23
N SER A 19 3.93 -1.22 11.42
CA SER A 19 3.26 -1.94 12.51
C SER A 19 1.85 -2.37 12.13
N VAL A 20 1.07 -1.47 11.53
CA VAL A 20 -0.30 -1.79 11.06
C VAL A 20 -0.24 -2.83 9.94
N ARG A 21 0.70 -2.72 8.99
CA ARG A 21 0.85 -3.70 7.91
C ARG A 21 1.19 -5.09 8.44
N ASP A 22 2.12 -5.18 9.39
CA ASP A 22 2.53 -6.46 9.99
C ASP A 22 1.39 -7.09 10.78
N PHE A 23 0.65 -6.29 11.55
CA PHE A 23 -0.57 -6.74 12.21
C PHE A 23 -1.60 -7.31 11.22
N LEU A 24 -1.87 -6.58 10.12
CA LEU A 24 -2.80 -7.04 9.08
C LEU A 24 -2.32 -8.30 8.36
N ARG A 25 -1.01 -8.43 8.09
CA ARG A 25 -0.45 -9.63 7.45
C ARG A 25 -0.61 -10.87 8.33
N ASN A 26 -0.49 -10.71 9.65
CA ASN A 26 -0.68 -11.80 10.61
C ASN A 26 -2.15 -12.20 10.77
N ALA A 27 -3.07 -11.24 10.62
CA ALA A 27 -4.51 -11.49 10.72
C ALA A 27 -5.16 -11.95 9.40
N ALA A 28 -4.51 -11.70 8.26
CA ALA A 28 -5.06 -11.99 6.94
C ALA A 28 -4.86 -13.46 6.52
N PRO A 29 -5.82 -14.04 5.77
CA PRO A 29 -5.65 -15.34 5.12
C PRO A 29 -4.38 -15.45 4.27
N SER A 30 -3.85 -16.67 4.10
CA SER A 30 -2.57 -16.91 3.43
C SER A 30 -2.53 -16.45 1.98
N ASP A 31 -3.67 -16.45 1.28
CA ASP A 31 -3.86 -16.03 -0.11
C ASP A 31 -3.97 -14.51 -0.30
N VAL A 32 -4.17 -13.75 0.77
CA VAL A 32 -4.20 -12.29 0.70
C VAL A 32 -2.77 -11.73 0.63
N ILE A 33 -2.45 -11.03 -0.45
CA ILE A 33 -1.17 -10.35 -0.63
C ILE A 33 -1.27 -8.92 -0.12
N ILE A 34 -0.56 -8.63 0.97
CA ILE A 34 -0.40 -7.28 1.49
C ILE A 34 0.98 -6.75 1.07
N PRO A 35 1.08 -5.59 0.39
CA PRO A 35 2.37 -5.00 0.02
C PRO A 35 3.27 -4.75 1.25
N GLY A 36 4.58 -4.80 1.04
CA GLY A 36 5.54 -4.51 2.10
C GLY A 36 5.42 -3.08 2.63
N GLY A 37 5.79 -2.88 3.90
CA GLY A 37 5.66 -1.58 4.60
C GLY A 37 6.28 -0.42 3.83
N ALA A 38 7.49 -0.59 3.29
CA ALA A 38 8.17 0.43 2.50
C ALA A 38 7.38 0.85 1.24
N LYS A 39 6.72 -0.10 0.56
CA LYS A 39 5.89 0.20 -0.61
C LYS A 39 4.66 1.03 -0.21
N ILE A 40 4.04 0.67 0.92
CA ILE A 40 2.89 1.42 1.46
C ILE A 40 3.34 2.83 1.88
N TYR A 41 4.48 2.94 2.56
CA TYR A 41 5.04 4.23 2.99
C TYR A 41 5.36 5.16 1.81
N GLN A 42 5.95 4.62 0.73
CA GLN A 42 6.17 5.40 -0.50
C GLN A 42 4.87 5.89 -1.14
N ARG A 43 3.77 5.13 -1.04
CA ARG A 43 2.45 5.59 -1.52
C ARG A 43 1.89 6.65 -0.58
N TYR A 44 2.02 6.46 0.73
CA TYR A 44 1.64 7.45 1.74
C TYR A 44 2.33 8.80 1.49
N LEU A 45 3.66 8.82 1.29
CA LEU A 45 4.40 10.06 1.00
C LEU A 45 3.92 10.75 -0.28
N ARG A 46 3.56 9.99 -1.32
CA ARG A 46 3.00 10.55 -2.55
C ARG A 46 1.64 11.17 -2.31
N PHE A 47 0.75 10.45 -1.63
CA PHE A 47 -0.55 10.95 -1.24
C PHE A 47 -0.47 12.19 -0.34
N SER A 48 0.41 12.22 0.66
CA SER A 48 0.59 13.39 1.52
C SER A 48 1.00 14.66 0.75
N LYS A 49 1.71 14.52 -0.38
CA LYS A 49 2.04 15.65 -1.26
C LYS A 49 0.86 16.13 -2.10
N THR A 50 -0.14 15.28 -2.36
CA THR A 50 -1.34 15.68 -3.12
C THR A 50 -2.42 16.30 -2.24
N VAL A 51 -2.45 15.97 -0.95
CA VAL A 51 -3.45 16.47 0.01
C VAL A 51 -3.59 18.00 0.01
N PRO A 52 -2.51 18.82 0.04
CA PRO A 52 -2.67 20.28 0.02
C PRO A 52 -3.34 20.79 -1.26
N ALA A 53 -3.06 20.18 -2.42
CA ALA A 53 -3.70 20.57 -3.68
C ALA A 53 -5.20 20.23 -3.66
N LEU A 54 -5.56 19.02 -3.22
CA LEU A 54 -6.96 18.59 -3.04
C LEU A 54 -7.71 19.51 -2.07
N CYS A 55 -7.07 19.91 -0.97
CA CYS A 55 -7.65 20.84 0.00
C CYS A 55 -7.94 22.21 -0.62
N ARG A 56 -7.02 22.75 -1.43
CA ARG A 56 -7.24 24.03 -2.14
C ARG A 56 -8.40 23.92 -3.14
N GLU A 57 -8.49 22.84 -3.89
CA GLU A 57 -9.56 22.61 -4.87
C GLU A 57 -10.93 22.52 -4.20
N LEU A 58 -10.99 21.90 -3.02
CA LEU A 58 -12.23 21.73 -2.26
C LEU A 58 -12.53 22.89 -1.29
N GLY A 59 -11.67 23.91 -1.23
CA GLY A 59 -11.81 25.04 -0.30
C GLY A 59 -11.71 24.65 1.18
N GLN A 60 -11.06 23.52 1.49
CA GLN A 60 -10.92 23.00 2.84
C GLN A 60 -9.56 23.36 3.45
N PRO A 61 -9.51 23.81 4.71
CA PRO A 61 -8.24 24.03 5.40
C PRO A 61 -7.56 22.70 5.78
N THR A 62 -6.29 22.56 5.40
CA THR A 62 -5.49 21.33 5.59
C THR A 62 -5.33 20.90 7.04
N ASP A 63 -5.41 21.83 8.00
CA ASP A 63 -5.29 21.58 9.44
C ASP A 63 -6.61 21.13 10.09
N LYS A 64 -7.72 21.15 9.34
CA LYS A 64 -9.06 20.73 9.82
C LYS A 64 -9.52 19.39 9.24
N LEU A 65 -8.65 18.68 8.51
CA LEU A 65 -8.99 17.38 7.96
C LEU A 65 -9.24 16.36 9.07
N THR A 66 -10.41 15.75 9.04
CA THR A 66 -10.78 14.63 9.89
C THR A 66 -10.27 13.32 9.29
N PHE A 67 -10.29 12.24 10.08
CA PHE A 67 -10.02 10.89 9.57
C PHE A 67 -10.94 10.53 8.38
N ARG A 68 -12.22 10.93 8.44
CA ARG A 68 -13.18 10.69 7.35
C ARG A 68 -12.74 11.36 6.05
N ASP A 69 -12.25 12.60 6.12
CA ASP A 69 -11.77 13.32 4.94
C ASP A 69 -10.55 12.62 4.34
N TYR A 70 -9.57 12.24 5.16
CA TYR A 70 -8.41 11.48 4.70
C TYR A 70 -8.80 10.15 4.03
N THR A 71 -9.77 9.40 4.59
CA THR A 71 -10.25 8.15 3.98
C THR A 71 -10.96 8.37 2.65
N GLY A 72 -11.71 9.48 2.51
CA GLY A 72 -12.33 9.84 1.24
C GLY A 72 -11.28 10.20 0.19
N PHE A 73 -10.34 11.06 0.54
CA PHE A 73 -9.29 11.53 -0.38
C PHE A 73 -8.38 10.41 -0.84
N VAL A 74 -7.92 9.54 0.06
CA VAL A 74 -7.07 8.42 -0.33
C VAL A 74 -7.82 7.44 -1.23
N SER A 75 -9.13 7.25 -1.01
CA SER A 75 -9.95 6.36 -1.85
C SER A 75 -10.08 6.90 -3.27
N VAL A 76 -10.29 8.20 -3.45
CA VAL A 76 -10.32 8.85 -4.77
C VAL A 76 -8.94 8.79 -5.42
N TRP A 77 -7.89 9.19 -4.69
CA TRP A 77 -6.52 9.15 -5.17
C TRP A 77 -6.11 7.74 -5.63
N LEU A 78 -6.45 6.69 -4.88
CA LEU A 78 -6.13 5.32 -5.26
C LEU A 78 -6.81 4.92 -6.58
N LYS A 79 -8.07 5.32 -6.81
CA LYS A 79 -8.80 5.04 -8.06
C LYS A 79 -8.16 5.72 -9.27
N GLU A 80 -7.63 6.93 -9.10
CA GLU A 80 -6.93 7.66 -10.16
C GLU A 80 -5.53 7.08 -10.45
N GLN A 81 -4.89 6.46 -9.45
CA GLN A 81 -3.56 5.86 -9.57
C GLN A 81 -3.58 4.39 -10.03
N GLU A 82 -4.75 3.76 -10.11
CA GLU A 82 -4.91 2.44 -10.72
C GLU A 82 -4.81 2.56 -12.25
N GLU A 83 -3.58 2.57 -12.77
CA GLU A 83 -3.29 2.25 -14.17
C GLU A 83 -3.94 0.90 -14.56
N PRO A 84 -4.43 0.71 -15.80
CA PRO A 84 -5.06 -0.53 -16.22
C PRO A 84 -4.13 -1.72 -15.94
N LYS A 85 -4.71 -2.74 -15.28
CA LYS A 85 -4.01 -3.95 -14.79
C LYS A 85 -2.99 -4.44 -15.81
N ARG A 86 -1.69 -4.24 -15.56
CA ARG A 86 -0.66 -4.97 -16.30
C ARG A 86 -0.84 -6.44 -16.01
N GLN A 87 -1.29 -7.18 -17.00
CA GLN A 87 -1.34 -8.63 -16.96
C GLN A 87 0.10 -9.15 -16.90
N ILE A 88 0.53 -9.53 -15.70
CA ILE A 88 1.81 -10.21 -15.52
C ILE A 88 1.61 -11.66 -15.96
N SER A 89 1.93 -11.94 -17.22
CA SER A 89 2.07 -13.30 -17.73
C SER A 89 3.31 -13.93 -17.12
N PHE A 90 3.13 -14.83 -16.16
CA PHE A 90 4.19 -15.71 -15.71
C PHE A 90 4.41 -16.77 -16.80
N ARG A 91 5.48 -16.62 -17.60
CA ARG A 91 5.95 -17.72 -18.47
C ARG A 91 6.41 -18.87 -17.58
N GLN A 92 5.74 -20.01 -17.64
CA GLN A 92 6.23 -21.26 -17.08
C GLN A 92 7.54 -21.67 -17.78
N GLY A 93 8.56 -22.00 -16.99
CA GLY A 93 9.84 -22.49 -17.46
C GLY A 93 9.69 -23.87 -18.10
N LYS A 94 10.07 -23.96 -19.38
CA LYS A 94 10.13 -25.19 -20.18
C LYS A 94 11.22 -26.12 -19.62
N GLN A 95 10.84 -27.34 -19.23
CA GLN A 95 11.75 -28.43 -18.89
C GLN A 95 12.79 -28.64 -20.00
N ARG A 96 14.07 -28.69 -19.61
CA ARG A 96 15.15 -29.16 -20.47
C ARG A 96 15.09 -30.69 -20.50
N HIS A 97 14.63 -31.26 -21.61
CA HIS A 97 14.94 -32.64 -21.95
C HIS A 97 16.39 -32.68 -22.45
N ILE A 98 17.22 -33.36 -21.67
CA ILE A 98 18.52 -33.87 -22.08
C ILE A 98 18.28 -35.10 -22.96
N THR A 99 18.77 -35.07 -24.20
CA THR A 99 18.95 -36.30 -24.96
C THR A 99 20.44 -36.47 -25.16
N ALA A 100 20.99 -37.50 -24.52
CA ALA A 100 22.35 -37.94 -24.72
C ALA A 100 22.51 -38.43 -26.17
N THR A 101 23.47 -37.85 -26.88
CA THR A 101 24.05 -38.45 -28.08
C THR A 101 24.93 -39.60 -27.63
N ASN A 102 24.58 -40.83 -28.00
CA ASN A 102 25.48 -41.97 -27.93
C ASN A 102 25.83 -42.41 -29.35
N ALA A 103 27.15 -42.46 -29.57
CA ALA A 103 27.97 -43.32 -30.43
C ALA A 103 27.40 -43.77 -31.79
#